data_AF-A0A1Q9V3Z4-F1
#
_entry.id   AF-A0A1Q9V3Z4-F1
#
_cell.length_a   1.000
_cell.length_b   1.000
_cell.length_c   1.000
_cell.angle_alpha   90.00
_cell.angle_beta   90.00
_cell.angle_gamma   90.00
#
_symmetry.space_group_name_H-M   'P 1'
#
loop_
_entity.id
_entity.type
_entity.pdbx_description
1 polymer ?
#
loop_
_entity_poly.entity_id
_entity_poly.type
_entity_poly.pdbx_seq_one_letter_code
_entity_poly.pdbx_strand_id
1 'polypeptide(L)'
;MALLNASPPLGVAIREDGGVNDVNDLGEGLQPAEEGGREYMRAPAPGGCTIAIGVTDKSRVDVVVSGPQTEPSCELANTFVEIVEPRVPQG
;
A
#
# COMPACT_ATOMS: atom_id res chain seq x y z
N MET A 1 24.91 7.86 19.93
CA MET A 1 23.74 7.09 19.48
C MET A 1 22.67 8.10 19.09
N ALA A 2 22.73 8.60 17.86
CA ALA A 2 21.76 9.56 17.36
C ALA A 2 20.53 8.79 16.91
N LEU A 3 19.40 9.02 17.58
CA LEU A 3 18.09 8.69 17.04
C LEU A 3 17.88 9.62 15.84
N LEU A 4 18.28 9.19 14.65
CA LEU A 4 17.86 9.84 13.43
C LEU A 4 16.36 9.55 13.33
N ASN A 5 15.53 10.56 13.59
CA ASN A 5 14.11 10.56 13.28
C ASN A 5 13.93 10.54 11.75
N ALA A 6 14.33 9.46 11.10
CA ALA A 6 14.02 9.23 9.70
C ALA A 6 12.56 8.77 9.66
N SER A 7 11.65 9.70 9.41
CA SER A 7 10.29 9.33 9.01
C SER A 7 10.42 8.42 7.78
N PRO A 8 9.86 7.21 7.79
CA PRO A 8 9.90 6.33 6.63
C PRO A 8 9.29 7.08 5.43
N PRO A 9 9.94 7.09 4.25
CA PRO A 9 9.36 7.69 3.07
C PRO A 9 7.98 7.11 2.81
N LEU A 10 6.98 7.99 2.77
CA LEU A 10 5.60 7.70 2.39
C LEU A 10 5.37 8.23 0.99
N GLY A 11 4.72 7.43 0.15
CA GLY A 11 4.25 7.82 -1.17
C GLY A 11 2.82 7.39 -1.42
N VAL A 12 2.12 8.16 -2.26
CA VAL A 12 0.87 7.76 -2.88
C VAL A 12 1.09 7.78 -4.39
N ALA A 13 0.81 6.67 -5.07
CA ALA A 13 0.91 6.58 -6.52
C ALA A 13 -0.44 6.23 -7.12
N ILE A 14 -0.83 6.94 -8.16
CA ILE A 14 -2.03 6.64 -8.95
C ILE A 14 -1.57 5.81 -10.15
N ARG A 15 -2.22 4.67 -10.38
CA ARG A 15 -1.97 3.80 -11.53
C ARG A 15 -3.24 3.65 -12.35
N GLU A 16 -3.12 3.90 -13.64
CA GLU A 16 -4.22 3.85 -14.59
C GLU A 16 -4.13 2.63 -15.54
N ASP A 17 -3.07 1.82 -15.38
CA ASP A 17 -2.69 0.72 -16.27
C ASP A 17 -2.55 -0.64 -15.55
N GLY A 18 -3.21 -0.81 -14.40
CA GLY A 18 -3.30 -2.08 -13.68
C GLY A 18 -4.17 -2.01 -12.42
N GLY A 19 -5.01 -3.01 -12.22
CA GLY A 19 -5.85 -3.19 -11.03
C GLY A 19 -5.07 -3.83 -9.87
N VAL A 20 -5.74 -4.15 -8.76
CA VAL A 20 -5.08 -4.72 -7.56
C VAL A 20 -4.37 -6.06 -7.81
N ASN A 21 -4.77 -6.79 -8.84
CA ASN A 21 -4.17 -8.06 -9.25
C ASN A 21 -2.84 -7.89 -10.02
N ASP A 22 -2.51 -6.67 -10.47
CA ASP A 22 -1.25 -6.37 -11.17
C ASP A 22 -0.18 -5.80 -10.22
N VAL A 23 -0.32 -6.07 -8.91
CA VAL A 23 0.69 -5.70 -7.91
C VAL A 23 1.82 -6.73 -7.93
N ASN A 24 3.06 -6.24 -7.92
CA ASN A 24 4.23 -7.10 -7.91
C ASN A 24 4.48 -7.66 -6.50
N ASP A 25 4.69 -8.97 -6.40
CA ASP A 25 5.28 -9.58 -5.22
C ASP A 25 6.80 -9.30 -5.21
N LEU A 26 7.28 -8.66 -4.14
CA LEU A 26 8.68 -8.33 -3.95
C LEU A 26 9.41 -9.29 -2.99
N GLY A 27 8.79 -10.43 -2.65
CA GLY A 27 9.43 -11.55 -1.96
C GLY A 27 8.81 -11.95 -0.63
N GLU A 28 7.75 -11.27 -0.17
CA GLU A 28 7.07 -11.55 1.10
C GLU A 28 5.60 -11.98 0.91
N GLY A 29 5.20 -12.24 -0.34
CA GLY A 29 3.87 -12.74 -0.68
C GLY A 29 2.83 -11.62 -0.82
N LEU A 30 1.80 -11.88 -1.64
CA LEU A 30 0.65 -11.00 -1.77
C LEU A 30 -0.48 -11.41 -0.81
N GLN A 31 -1.11 -10.42 -0.19
CA GLN A 31 -2.17 -10.59 0.79
C GLN A 31 -3.42 -9.85 0.29
N PRO A 32 -4.35 -10.53 -0.38
CA PRO A 32 -5.59 -9.92 -0.84
C PRO A 32 -6.51 -9.60 0.34
N ALA A 33 -7.27 -8.52 0.24
CA ALA A 33 -8.30 -8.15 1.20
C ALA A 33 -9.49 -7.48 0.51
N GLU A 34 -10.65 -7.51 1.15
CA GLU A 34 -11.85 -6.82 0.71
C GLU A 34 -12.51 -6.14 1.91
N GLU A 35 -12.86 -4.86 1.78
CA GLU A 35 -13.54 -4.09 2.80
C GLU A 35 -14.46 -3.05 2.16
N GLY A 36 -15.71 -2.96 2.64
CA GLY A 36 -16.66 -1.97 2.12
C GLY A 36 -17.02 -2.15 0.63
N GLY A 37 -16.88 -3.36 0.09
CA GLY A 37 -17.06 -3.64 -1.35
C GLY A 37 -15.91 -3.17 -2.22
N ARG A 38 -14.77 -2.80 -1.62
CA ARG A 38 -13.54 -2.43 -2.32
C ARG A 38 -12.48 -3.52 -2.14
N GLU A 39 -11.81 -3.87 -3.23
CA GLU A 39 -10.67 -4.78 -3.21
C GLU A 39 -9.36 -4.04 -2.87
N TYR A 40 -8.50 -4.74 -2.14
CA TYR A 40 -7.17 -4.28 -1.77
C TYR A 40 -6.15 -5.40 -2.00
N MET A 41 -4.90 -5.00 -2.21
CA MET A 41 -3.78 -5.91 -2.21
C MET A 41 -2.67 -5.36 -1.33
N ARG A 42 -2.37 -6.03 -0.22
CA ARG A 42 -1.18 -5.74 0.56
C ARG A 42 -0.01 -6.55 0.00
N ALA A 43 1.07 -5.85 -0.30
CA ALA A 43 2.33 -6.40 -0.78
C ALA A 43 3.46 -5.95 0.17
N PRO A 44 3.73 -6.74 1.23
CA PRO A 44 4.92 -6.56 2.03
C PRO A 44 6.17 -6.76 1.17
N ALA A 45 7.25 -6.08 1.53
CA ALA A 45 8.55 -6.23 0.89
C ALA A 45 9.65 -6.09 1.95
N PRO A 46 10.85 -6.66 1.73
CA PRO A 46 11.97 -6.42 2.64
C PRO A 46 12.23 -4.92 2.81
N GLY A 47 11.95 -4.39 4.00
CA GLY A 47 12.10 -2.97 4.29
C GLY A 47 11.01 -2.07 3.68
N GLY A 48 9.79 -2.57 3.53
CA GLY A 48 8.68 -1.73 3.10
C GLY A 48 7.34 -2.45 3.02
N CYS A 49 6.33 -1.70 2.63
CA CYS A 49 5.00 -2.22 2.36
C CYS A 49 4.29 -1.34 1.35
N THR A 50 3.63 -1.98 0.39
CA THR A 50 2.66 -1.31 -0.48
C THR A 50 1.28 -1.85 -0.19
N ILE A 51 0.28 -0.98 -0.07
CA ILE A 51 -1.12 -1.37 -0.09
C ILE A 51 -1.77 -0.72 -1.30
N ALA A 52 -2.21 -1.55 -2.23
CA ALA A 52 -3.01 -1.13 -3.37
C ALA A 52 -4.48 -1.06 -2.97
N ILE A 53 -5.13 0.05 -3.34
CA ILE A 53 -6.55 0.33 -3.17
C ILE A 53 -7.19 0.28 -4.56
N GLY A 54 -8.13 -0.65 -4.77
CA GLY A 54 -8.80 -0.80 -6.07
C GLY A 54 -9.69 0.40 -6.40
N VAL A 55 -9.61 0.87 -7.65
CA VAL A 55 -10.51 1.90 -8.21
C VAL A 55 -11.38 1.28 -9.30
N THR A 56 -10.74 0.60 -10.26
CA THR A 56 -11.40 -0.23 -11.28
C THR A 56 -10.62 -1.53 -11.45
N ASP A 57 -11.03 -2.39 -12.38
CA ASP A 57 -10.26 -3.58 -12.79
C ASP A 57 -8.89 -3.24 -13.39
N LYS A 58 -8.68 -1.98 -13.81
CA LYS A 58 -7.46 -1.50 -14.50
C LYS A 58 -6.79 -0.33 -13.82
N SER A 59 -7.31 0.13 -12.68
CA SER A 59 -6.71 1.26 -11.97
C SER A 59 -6.75 1.06 -10.48
N ARG A 60 -5.72 1.58 -9.82
CA ARG A 60 -5.53 1.49 -8.38
C ARG A 60 -4.76 2.68 -7.84
N VAL A 61 -4.84 2.87 -6.53
CA VAL A 61 -4.00 3.81 -5.79
C VAL A 61 -3.11 3.02 -4.84
N ASP A 62 -1.80 3.17 -4.96
CA ASP A 62 -0.83 2.52 -4.09
C ASP A 62 -0.45 3.47 -2.94
N VAL A 63 -0.57 3.01 -1.70
CA VAL A 63 0.06 3.61 -0.52
C VAL A 63 1.35 2.88 -0.25
N VAL A 64 2.48 3.59 -0.34
CA VAL A 64 3.82 3.00 -0.24
C VAL A 64 4.51 3.54 0.99
N VAL A 65 4.99 2.65 1.86
CA VAL A 65 5.84 2.98 3.00
C VAL A 65 7.16 2.23 2.85
N SER A 66 8.27 2.96 2.88
CA SER A 66 9.62 2.38 2.89
C SER A 66 10.25 2.53 4.27
N GLY A 67 10.87 1.48 4.82
CA GLY A 67 11.41 1.51 6.17
C GLY A 67 12.46 0.42 6.43
N PRO A 68 13.04 0.37 7.64
CA PRO A 68 14.05 -0.64 7.97
C PRO A 68 13.46 -2.04 8.22
N GLN A 69 12.15 -2.14 8.48
CA GLN A 69 11.47 -3.37 8.88
C GLN A 69 10.13 -3.47 8.17
N THR A 70 9.80 -4.66 7.66
CA THR A 70 8.58 -4.93 6.88
C THR A 70 7.30 -4.73 7.69
N GLU A 71 7.20 -5.38 8.85
CA GLU A 71 5.98 -5.39 9.66
C GLU A 71 5.59 -3.99 10.17
N PRO A 72 6.49 -3.18 10.78
CA PRO A 72 6.19 -1.79 11.12
C PRO A 72 5.83 -0.91 9.90
N SER A 73 6.40 -1.20 8.74
CA SER A 73 6.07 -0.47 7.51
C SER A 73 4.65 -0.79 7.04
N CYS A 74 4.21 -2.05 7.17
CA CYS A 74 2.84 -2.44 6.84
C CYS A 74 1.81 -1.92 7.85
N GLU A 75 2.13 -1.90 9.14
CA GLU A 75 1.27 -1.27 10.15
C GLU A 75 1.04 0.22 9.82
N LEU A 76 2.12 0.93 9.50
CA LEU A 76 2.03 2.33 9.12
C LEU A 76 1.27 2.53 7.79
N ALA A 77 1.49 1.66 6.81
CA ALA A 77 0.75 1.69 5.55
C ALA A 77 -0.76 1.52 5.77
N ASN A 78 -1.19 0.63 6.67
CA ASN A 78 -2.60 0.45 7.03
C ASN A 78 -3.20 1.75 7.58
N THR A 79 -2.51 2.41 8.52
CA THR A 79 -2.96 3.70 9.06
C THR A 79 -3.10 4.76 7.97
N PHE A 80 -2.20 4.79 6.98
CA PHE A 80 -2.32 5.72 5.87
C PHE A 80 -3.44 5.36 4.89
N VAL A 81 -3.75 4.08 4.68
CA VAL A 81 -4.90 3.66 3.90
C VAL A 81 -6.20 4.21 4.49
N GLU A 82 -6.39 4.18 5.81
CA GLU A 82 -7.57 4.77 6.46
C GLU A 82 -7.72 6.29 6.17
N ILE A 83 -6.61 6.99 5.93
CA ILE A 83 -6.59 8.42 5.61
C ILE A 83 -6.82 8.66 4.11
N VAL A 84 -6.30 7.78 3.26
CA VAL A 84 -6.33 7.92 1.80
C VAL A 84 -7.65 7.41 1.23
N GLU A 85 -8.16 6.27 1.69
CA GLU A 85 -9.33 5.56 1.16
C GLU A 85 -10.55 6.46 0.96
N PRO A 86 -10.95 7.35 1.90
CA PRO A 86 -12.13 8.20 1.71
C PRO A 86 -12.01 9.21 0.56
N ARG A 87 -10.78 9.41 0.04
CA ARG A 87 -10.49 10.30 -1.10
C ARG A 87 -10.31 9.54 -2.40
N VAL A 88 -10.25 8.20 -2.36
CA VAL A 88 -10.08 7.36 -3.54
C VAL A 88 -11.45 7.15 -4.21
N PRO A 89 -11.60 7.46 -5.51
CA PRO A 89 -12.84 7.21 -6.24
C PRO A 89 -13.30 5.74 -6.14
N GLN A 90 -14.60 5.50 -6.17
CA GLN A 90 -15.17 4.14 -6.11
C GLN A 90 -15.50 3.52 -7.48
N GLY A 91 -14.95 4.07 -8.57
CA GLY A 91 -15.29 3.63 -9.93
C GLY A 91 -16.54 4.31 -10.46
#